data_AF-A0A812KXH1-F1
#
_entry.id   AF-A0A812KXH1-F1
#
_cell.length_a   1.000
_cell.length_b   1.000
_cell.length_c   1.000
_cell.angle_alpha   90.00
_cell.angle_beta   90.00
_cell.angle_gamma   90.00
#
_symmetry.space_group_name_H-M   'P 1'
#
loop_
_entity.id
_entity.type
_entity.pdbx_description
1 polymer ?
#
loop_
_entity_poly.entity_id
_entity_poly.type
_entity_poly.pdbx_seq_one_letter_code
_entity_poly.pdbx_strand_id
1 'polypeptide(L)'
;MCLLCFQFPIHRRQFTTGRPCTCKVLQLLLVCTTTAEVTLGDRLFKGALKYANQSLNGRFISQMVDGSLPQAAFDYYLKQDNLYLSKYARAFGVLGAKAAGTEELAWLLNRSVGFLHEHGKKANSELRESTFEKEASATTIAYTSFILESVWGDDMIMGYASVLPCQRLYDYLFATLNRTRHIAEDNPYKKFIEQYADPSNHVITLKMESFLEQYAVHGLSDEWLARAQFHYNTAMKYESQFFDQAIEHCEETGCEPATPIRALAEVPAPVQQAAEHSRWSTVCVAFPAAALALTISGLWGSRMRAAATYAKP
;
A
#
# COMPACT_ATOMS: atom_id res chain seq x y z
N MET A 1 -22.11 -1.29 26.38
CA MET A 1 -22.84 -1.40 27.67
C MET A 1 -23.85 -2.53 27.54
N CYS A 2 -23.64 -3.66 28.23
CA CYS A 2 -24.60 -4.72 28.62
C CYS A 2 -23.78 -5.95 29.08
N LEU A 3 -23.45 -6.03 30.36
CA LEU A 3 -24.20 -6.70 31.44
C LEU A 3 -23.95 -8.22 31.49
N LEU A 4 -23.14 -8.57 32.49
CA LEU A 4 -22.88 -9.89 33.05
C LEU A 4 -24.16 -10.66 33.36
N CYS A 5 -24.17 -11.97 33.12
CA CYS A 5 -25.06 -12.90 33.83
C CYS A 5 -24.28 -14.09 34.36
N PHE A 6 -24.42 -14.27 35.68
CA PHE A 6 -23.81 -15.25 36.56
C PHE A 6 -24.16 -16.70 36.20
N GLN A 7 -23.20 -17.61 36.38
CA GLN A 7 -23.41 -19.05 36.53
C GLN A 7 -23.63 -19.39 38.01
N PHE A 8 -24.69 -20.16 38.31
CA PHE A 8 -24.75 -21.02 39.50
C PHE A 8 -25.33 -22.41 39.11
N PRO A 9 -24.99 -23.48 39.85
CA PRO A 9 -24.86 -24.83 39.33
C PRO A 9 -26.13 -25.68 39.46
N ILE A 10 -26.30 -26.62 38.54
CA ILE A 10 -27.40 -27.59 38.50
C ILE A 10 -27.10 -28.76 39.46
N HIS A 11 -27.95 -28.94 40.47
CA HIS A 11 -28.03 -30.16 41.27
C HIS A 11 -28.66 -31.30 40.46
N ARG A 12 -28.00 -32.47 40.43
CA ARG A 12 -28.54 -33.73 39.90
C ARG A 12 -29.80 -34.17 40.67
N ARG A 13 -30.92 -34.36 39.97
CA ARG A 13 -31.96 -35.37 40.33
C ARG A 13 -32.58 -36.00 39.08
N GLN A 14 -33.08 -37.21 39.30
CA GLN A 14 -33.26 -38.33 38.37
C GLN A 14 -34.47 -38.22 37.42
N PHE A 15 -34.39 -39.03 36.37
CA PHE A 15 -35.38 -39.34 35.34
C PHE A 15 -36.78 -39.68 35.86
N THR A 16 -37.80 -39.16 35.17
CA THR A 16 -39.04 -39.91 34.86
C THR A 16 -39.55 -39.53 33.46
N THR A 17 -40.14 -40.52 32.79
CA THR A 17 -40.55 -40.57 31.38
C THR A 17 -41.87 -39.84 31.10
N GLY A 18 -41.94 -39.02 30.04
CA GLY A 18 -43.24 -38.55 29.52
C GLY A 18 -43.21 -37.43 28.48
N ARG A 19 -43.61 -37.79 27.24
CA ARG A 19 -44.07 -36.97 26.09
C ARG A 19 -43.02 -36.12 25.32
N PRO A 20 -43.07 -36.10 23.97
CA PRO A 20 -42.23 -35.24 23.17
C PRO A 20 -42.82 -33.81 23.18
N CYS A 21 -42.19 -32.90 23.91
CA CYS A 21 -42.42 -31.47 23.69
C CYS A 21 -41.75 -31.08 22.38
N THR A 22 -42.55 -30.74 21.36
CA THR A 22 -42.06 -30.07 20.15
C THR A 22 -41.53 -28.70 20.52
N CYS A 23 -40.24 -28.62 20.83
CA CYS A 23 -39.54 -27.35 20.97
C CYS A 23 -39.25 -26.86 19.55
N LYS A 24 -40.11 -25.95 19.03
CA LYS A 24 -39.78 -25.16 17.85
C LYS A 24 -38.55 -24.32 18.20
N VAL A 25 -37.37 -24.81 17.82
CA VAL A 25 -36.15 -23.99 17.78
C VAL A 25 -36.40 -22.95 16.70
N LEU A 26 -36.82 -21.76 17.12
CA LEU A 26 -36.83 -20.59 16.24
C LEU A 26 -35.36 -20.23 16.01
N GLN A 27 -34.77 -20.81 14.95
CA GLN A 27 -33.48 -20.42 14.44
C GLN A 27 -33.62 -18.97 13.95
N LEU A 28 -33.32 -18.00 14.83
CA LEU A 28 -32.96 -16.66 14.37
C LEU A 28 -31.66 -16.82 13.58
N LEU A 29 -31.81 -16.98 12.27
CA LEU A 29 -30.74 -16.70 11.32
C LEU A 29 -30.44 -15.21 11.45
N LEU A 30 -29.49 -14.87 12.30
CA LEU A 30 -28.83 -13.58 12.28
C LEU A 30 -28.04 -13.56 10.97
N VAL A 31 -28.68 -13.08 9.90
CA VAL A 31 -28.01 -12.77 8.64
C VAL A 31 -27.11 -11.58 8.94
N CYS A 32 -25.86 -11.87 9.30
CA CYS A 32 -24.81 -10.87 9.44
C CYS A 32 -24.41 -10.44 8.03
N THR A 33 -25.20 -9.57 7.39
CA THR A 33 -24.75 -8.81 6.24
C THR A 33 -23.90 -7.66 6.76
N THR A 34 -22.66 -7.94 7.14
CA THR A 34 -21.63 -6.92 7.17
C THR A 34 -21.35 -6.57 5.71
N THR A 35 -22.05 -5.58 5.16
CA THR A 35 -21.48 -4.83 4.04
C THR A 35 -20.22 -4.21 4.60
N ALA A 36 -19.04 -4.67 4.16
CA ALA A 36 -17.79 -4.00 4.50
C ALA A 36 -17.96 -2.52 4.13
N GLU A 37 -17.89 -1.63 5.12
CA GLU A 37 -17.98 -0.20 4.86
C GLU A 37 -16.86 0.18 3.88
N VAL A 38 -17.21 0.93 2.84
CA VAL A 38 -16.24 1.40 1.84
C VAL A 38 -15.28 2.36 2.54
N THR A 39 -14.00 1.98 2.61
CA THR A 39 -12.95 2.73 3.30
C THR A 39 -12.75 4.12 2.69
N LEU A 40 -12.18 5.08 3.42
CA LEU A 40 -11.77 6.36 2.85
C LEU A 40 -10.78 6.15 1.70
N GLY A 41 -9.81 5.25 1.86
CA GLY A 41 -8.89 4.85 0.79
C GLY A 41 -9.60 4.43 -0.50
N ASP A 42 -10.59 3.55 -0.40
CA ASP A 42 -11.39 3.10 -1.55
C ASP A 42 -12.19 4.24 -2.19
N ARG A 43 -12.78 5.14 -1.38
CA ARG A 43 -13.52 6.30 -1.90
C ARG A 43 -12.60 7.24 -2.68
N LEU A 44 -11.42 7.55 -2.13
CA LEU A 44 -10.44 8.42 -2.77
C LEU A 44 -9.92 7.82 -4.09
N PHE A 45 -9.57 6.53 -4.07
CA PHE A 45 -9.12 5.81 -5.26
C PHE A 45 -10.22 5.75 -6.33
N LYS A 46 -11.47 5.47 -5.93
CA LYS A 46 -12.64 5.50 -6.83
C LYS A 46 -12.80 6.85 -7.51
N GLY A 47 -12.64 7.95 -6.77
CA GLY A 47 -12.68 9.31 -7.30
C GLY A 47 -11.54 9.63 -8.29
N ALA A 48 -10.44 8.88 -8.23
CA ALA A 48 -9.26 9.05 -9.07
C ALA A 48 -9.11 8.00 -10.17
N LEU A 49 -10.08 7.09 -10.35
CA LEU A 49 -10.01 6.00 -11.35
C LEU A 49 -9.71 6.47 -12.77
N LYS A 50 -10.14 7.68 -13.14
CA LYS A 50 -9.83 8.25 -14.46
C LYS A 50 -8.32 8.34 -14.71
N TYR A 51 -7.54 8.71 -13.70
CA TYR A 51 -6.08 8.81 -13.80
C TYR A 51 -5.42 7.43 -13.78
N ALA A 52 -5.95 6.50 -12.96
CA ALA A 52 -5.48 5.12 -12.97
C ALA A 52 -5.64 4.47 -14.35
N ASN A 53 -6.78 4.71 -15.00
CA ASN A 53 -7.06 4.22 -16.35
C ASN A 53 -6.22 4.95 -17.42
N GLN A 54 -5.88 6.22 -17.22
CA GLN A 54 -4.94 6.93 -18.08
C GLN A 54 -3.56 6.28 -18.02
N SER A 55 -3.03 5.98 -16.83
CA SER A 55 -1.74 5.28 -16.69
C SER A 55 -1.81 3.86 -17.28
N LEU A 56 -2.86 3.09 -16.96
CA LEU A 56 -3.01 1.70 -17.43
C LEU A 56 -3.03 1.59 -18.96
N ASN A 57 -3.68 2.53 -19.64
CA ASN A 57 -3.80 2.57 -21.10
C ASN A 57 -2.80 3.53 -21.75
N GLY A 58 -1.88 4.09 -20.95
CA GLY A 58 -0.85 5.02 -21.41
C GLY A 58 0.19 4.31 -22.26
N ARG A 59 0.96 5.10 -23.02
CA ARG A 59 1.98 4.59 -23.95
C ARG A 59 3.05 3.80 -23.22
N PHE A 60 3.53 4.33 -22.10
CA PHE A 60 4.58 3.68 -21.30
C PHE A 60 4.19 2.27 -20.86
N ILE A 61 3.01 2.11 -20.22
CA ILE A 61 2.54 0.80 -19.73
C ILE A 61 2.19 -0.13 -20.89
N SER A 62 1.52 0.37 -21.94
CA SER A 62 1.15 -0.47 -23.08
C SER A 62 2.37 -1.03 -23.80
N GLN A 63 3.38 -0.19 -24.04
CA GLN A 63 4.64 -0.60 -24.68
C GLN A 63 5.51 -1.47 -23.75
N MET A 64 5.43 -1.28 -22.42
CA MET A 64 6.08 -2.17 -21.47
C MET A 64 5.49 -3.58 -21.54
N VAL A 65 4.16 -3.68 -21.67
CA VAL A 65 3.43 -4.95 -21.71
C VAL A 65 3.69 -5.73 -23.01
N ASP A 66 3.76 -5.06 -24.16
CA ASP A 66 4.07 -5.72 -25.44
C ASP A 66 5.57 -5.84 -25.76
N GLY A 67 6.42 -5.28 -24.90
CA GLY A 67 7.88 -5.31 -25.01
C GLY A 67 8.46 -4.28 -26.00
N SER A 68 7.64 -3.37 -26.54
CA SER A 68 8.08 -2.33 -27.47
C SER A 68 8.52 -1.02 -26.81
N LEU A 69 8.55 -0.95 -25.47
CA LEU A 69 9.03 0.25 -24.77
C LEU A 69 10.53 0.41 -25.11
N PRO A 70 10.99 1.59 -25.55
CA PRO A 70 12.41 1.81 -25.77
C PRO A 70 13.19 1.68 -24.46
N GLN A 71 14.30 0.95 -24.48
CA GLN A 71 15.12 0.76 -23.28
C GLN A 71 15.55 2.09 -22.65
N ALA A 72 15.90 3.07 -23.48
CA ALA A 72 16.27 4.41 -23.01
C ALA A 72 15.13 5.14 -22.28
N ALA A 73 13.86 4.92 -22.65
CA ALA A 73 12.72 5.47 -21.93
C ALA A 73 12.58 4.82 -20.55
N PHE A 74 12.74 3.50 -20.47
CA PHE A 74 12.70 2.76 -19.21
C PHE A 74 13.86 3.16 -18.27
N ASP A 75 15.07 3.29 -18.81
CA ASP A 75 16.25 3.73 -18.04
C ASP A 75 16.08 5.17 -17.53
N TYR A 76 15.50 6.05 -18.36
CA TYR A 76 15.15 7.41 -17.93
C TYR A 76 14.09 7.41 -16.82
N TYR A 77 13.04 6.59 -16.96
CA TYR A 77 12.03 6.40 -15.91
C TYR A 77 12.68 5.97 -14.60
N LEU A 78 13.57 4.97 -14.60
CA LEU A 78 14.27 4.52 -13.38
C LEU A 78 15.18 5.60 -12.80
N LYS A 79 15.82 6.42 -13.65
CA LYS A 79 16.63 7.55 -13.19
C LYS A 79 15.75 8.59 -12.46
N GLN A 80 14.61 8.96 -13.04
CA GLN A 80 13.67 9.88 -12.40
C GLN A 80 13.04 9.27 -11.15
N ASP A 81 12.76 7.96 -11.15
CA ASP A 81 12.16 7.27 -10.01
C ASP A 81 13.11 7.23 -8.80
N ASN A 82 14.42 7.07 -9.01
CA ASN A 82 15.41 7.22 -7.93
C ASN A 82 15.35 8.61 -7.27
N LEU A 83 15.28 9.67 -8.09
CA LEU A 83 15.15 11.04 -7.61
C LEU A 83 13.82 11.21 -6.85
N TYR A 84 12.71 10.72 -7.40
CA TYR A 84 11.41 10.71 -6.75
C TYR A 84 11.45 10.00 -5.38
N LEU A 85 11.96 8.78 -5.33
CA LEU A 85 12.05 7.97 -4.11
C LEU A 85 12.89 8.63 -3.02
N SER A 86 13.92 9.40 -3.39
CA SER A 86 14.69 10.18 -2.43
C SER A 86 13.82 11.21 -1.68
N LYS A 87 12.88 11.86 -2.38
CA LYS A 87 11.95 12.83 -1.79
C LYS A 87 10.76 12.14 -1.12
N TYR A 88 10.26 11.07 -1.71
CA TYR A 88 9.21 10.23 -1.15
C TYR A 88 9.63 9.62 0.20
N ALA A 89 10.89 9.17 0.31
CA ALA A 89 11.48 8.73 1.57
C ALA A 89 11.42 9.83 2.65
N ARG A 90 11.77 11.08 2.30
CA ARG A 90 11.66 12.22 3.23
C ARG A 90 10.21 12.47 3.62
N ALA A 91 9.27 12.36 2.68
CA ALA A 91 7.86 12.52 2.97
C ALA A 91 7.34 11.50 3.99
N PHE A 92 7.76 10.24 3.87
CA PHE A 92 7.49 9.22 4.88
C PHE A 92 8.16 9.52 6.24
N GLY A 93 9.35 10.12 6.22
CA GLY A 93 10.00 10.61 7.44
C GLY A 93 9.19 11.69 8.15
N VAL A 94 8.61 12.63 7.40
CA VAL A 94 7.74 13.69 7.94
C VAL A 94 6.44 13.11 8.48
N LEU A 95 5.77 12.22 7.73
CA LEU A 95 4.58 11.52 8.23
C LEU A 95 4.90 10.73 9.51
N GLY A 96 6.04 10.04 9.55
CA GLY A 96 6.52 9.34 10.74
C GLY A 96 6.67 10.27 11.93
N ALA A 97 7.30 11.44 11.75
CA ALA A 97 7.45 12.43 12.81
C ALA A 97 6.12 13.00 13.34
N LYS A 98 5.05 12.95 12.53
CA LYS A 98 3.70 13.41 12.87
C LYS A 98 2.77 12.29 13.35
N ALA A 99 3.21 11.02 13.28
CA ALA A 99 2.41 9.85 13.59
C ALA A 99 1.87 9.88 15.03
N ALA A 100 0.60 9.52 15.20
CA ALA A 100 -0.05 9.52 16.50
C ALA A 100 0.38 8.33 17.38
N GLY A 101 0.73 7.20 16.76
CA GLY A 101 1.08 5.95 17.44
C GLY A 101 2.49 5.45 17.14
N THR A 102 3.06 4.68 18.06
CA THR A 102 4.42 4.11 17.91
C THR A 102 4.52 3.08 16.78
N GLU A 103 3.44 2.33 16.51
CA GLU A 103 3.39 1.40 15.38
C GLU A 103 3.47 2.13 14.04
N GLU A 104 2.67 3.19 13.88
CA GLU A 104 2.68 4.03 12.68
C GLU A 104 4.03 4.70 12.48
N LEU A 105 4.59 5.30 13.54
CA LEU A 105 5.93 5.87 13.54
C LEU A 105 6.98 4.86 13.05
N ALA A 106 7.04 3.68 13.68
CA ALA A 106 8.04 2.67 13.34
C ALA A 106 7.87 2.18 11.90
N TRP A 107 6.63 1.97 11.45
CA TRP A 107 6.34 1.50 10.11
C TRP A 107 6.74 2.54 9.05
N LEU A 108 6.34 3.81 9.22
CA LEU A 108 6.65 4.89 8.29
C LEU A 108 8.15 5.17 8.19
N LEU A 109 8.87 5.18 9.32
CA LEU A 109 10.33 5.36 9.32
C LEU A 109 11.06 4.18 8.66
N ASN A 110 10.59 2.96 8.88
CA ASN A 110 11.15 1.79 8.20
C ASN A 110 10.91 1.86 6.68
N ARG A 111 9.72 2.29 6.25
CA ARG A 111 9.43 2.52 4.82
C ARG A 111 10.26 3.64 4.22
N SER A 112 10.46 4.74 4.96
CA SER A 112 11.35 5.85 4.56
C SER A 112 12.74 5.34 4.19
N VAL A 113 13.35 4.52 5.05
CA VAL A 113 14.66 3.90 4.77
C VAL A 113 14.56 2.91 3.60
N GLY A 114 13.48 2.12 3.54
CA GLY A 114 13.25 1.17 2.45
C GLY A 114 13.27 1.81 1.07
N PHE A 115 12.56 2.92 0.88
CA PHE A 115 12.49 3.63 -0.40
C PHE A 115 13.84 4.17 -0.88
N LEU A 116 14.77 4.50 0.04
CA LEU A 116 16.13 4.88 -0.34
C LEU A 116 16.92 3.73 -0.98
N HIS A 117 16.46 2.49 -0.85
CA HIS A 117 17.14 1.29 -1.30
C HIS A 117 16.31 0.44 -2.28
N GLU A 118 15.17 0.95 -2.77
CA GLU A 118 14.23 0.23 -3.64
C GLU A 118 14.94 -0.35 -4.88
N HIS A 119 15.70 0.48 -5.59
CA HIS A 119 16.51 0.08 -6.77
C HIS A 119 17.90 -0.45 -6.40
N GLY A 120 18.10 -0.83 -5.15
CA GLY A 120 19.34 -1.36 -4.60
C GLY A 120 20.07 -0.40 -3.65
N LYS A 121 20.95 -0.96 -2.82
CA LYS A 121 21.61 -0.24 -1.71
C LYS A 121 22.40 1.01 -2.12
N LYS A 122 22.85 1.08 -3.38
CA LYS A 122 23.63 2.21 -3.92
C LYS A 122 22.81 3.20 -4.74
N ALA A 123 21.54 2.89 -5.05
CA ALA A 123 20.75 3.66 -6.00
C ALA A 123 20.64 5.15 -5.61
N ASN A 124 20.47 5.41 -4.31
CA ASN A 124 20.42 6.77 -3.76
C ASN A 124 21.67 7.17 -2.96
N SER A 125 22.73 6.35 -2.93
CA SER A 125 23.92 6.66 -2.11
C SER A 125 24.78 7.79 -2.68
N GLU A 126 24.63 8.07 -3.98
CA GLU A 126 25.37 9.11 -4.68
C GLU A 126 24.52 10.37 -4.94
N LEU A 127 23.21 10.31 -4.66
CA LEU A 127 22.33 11.45 -4.83
C LEU A 127 22.72 12.58 -3.88
N ARG A 128 22.93 13.76 -4.46
CA ARG A 128 23.21 14.99 -3.72
C ARG A 128 22.01 15.90 -3.84
N GLU A 129 21.52 16.37 -2.69
CA GLU A 129 20.43 17.35 -2.64
C GLU A 129 20.75 18.60 -3.49
N SER A 130 22.02 19.01 -3.54
CA SER A 130 22.48 20.16 -4.34
C SER A 130 22.45 19.96 -5.86
N THR A 131 22.31 18.72 -6.35
CA THR A 131 22.21 18.43 -7.78
C THR A 131 20.82 17.98 -8.20
N PHE A 132 19.89 17.80 -7.25
CA PHE A 132 18.54 17.32 -7.53
C PHE A 132 17.85 18.12 -8.64
N GLU A 133 17.80 19.44 -8.54
CA GLU A 133 17.13 20.30 -9.55
C GLU A 133 17.80 20.28 -10.93
N LYS A 134 19.06 19.85 -11.01
CA LYS A 134 19.78 19.69 -12.30
C LYS A 134 19.50 18.36 -12.96
N GLU A 135 19.15 17.34 -12.17
CA GLU A 135 18.99 15.96 -12.63
C GLU A 135 17.52 15.55 -12.77
N ALA A 136 16.64 16.14 -11.97
CA ALA A 136 15.20 15.89 -11.98
C ALA A 136 14.53 16.67 -13.11
N SER A 137 13.57 16.03 -13.77
CA SER A 137 12.70 16.69 -14.72
C SER A 137 11.76 17.68 -14.02
N ALA A 138 11.13 18.57 -14.80
CA ALA A 138 10.09 19.46 -14.29
C ALA A 138 8.92 18.69 -13.65
N THR A 139 8.53 17.55 -14.23
CA THR A 139 7.47 16.68 -13.69
C THR A 139 7.87 16.08 -12.35
N THR A 140 9.09 15.56 -12.23
CA THR A 140 9.61 14.99 -10.98
C THR A 140 9.74 16.05 -9.89
N ILE A 141 10.21 17.26 -10.23
CA ILE A 141 10.29 18.39 -9.30
C ILE A 141 8.87 18.76 -8.82
N ALA A 142 7.93 18.95 -9.74
CA ALA A 142 6.57 19.37 -9.41
C ALA A 142 5.87 18.34 -8.52
N TYR A 143 5.98 17.05 -8.85
CA TYR A 143 5.36 15.99 -8.08
C TYR A 143 5.94 15.89 -6.67
N THR A 144 7.27 15.83 -6.57
CA THR A 144 7.93 15.71 -5.27
C THR A 144 7.75 16.94 -4.39
N SER A 145 7.71 18.13 -4.98
CA SER A 145 7.42 19.38 -4.27
C SER A 145 6.00 19.37 -3.70
N PHE A 146 5.02 18.95 -4.49
CA PHE A 146 3.62 18.81 -4.05
C PHE A 146 3.48 17.81 -2.89
N ILE A 147 4.13 16.64 -2.99
CA ILE A 147 4.11 15.65 -1.91
C ILE A 147 4.70 16.24 -0.63
N LEU A 148 5.89 16.85 -0.73
CA LEU A 148 6.58 17.42 0.43
C LEU A 148 5.78 18.57 1.05
N GLU A 149 5.24 19.48 0.25
CA GLU A 149 4.36 20.54 0.73
C GLU A 149 3.17 19.96 1.50
N SER A 150 2.51 18.93 0.95
CA SER A 150 1.35 18.30 1.58
C SER A 150 1.70 17.70 2.94
N VAL A 151 2.81 16.96 3.06
CA VAL A 151 3.17 16.31 4.34
C VAL A 151 3.69 17.29 5.38
N TRP A 152 4.33 18.39 4.97
CA TRP A 152 4.81 19.44 5.88
C TRP A 152 3.69 20.39 6.33
N GLY A 153 2.85 20.84 5.41
CA GLY A 153 1.89 21.93 5.62
C GLY A 153 0.50 21.47 6.08
N ASP A 154 0.07 20.26 5.69
CA ASP A 154 -1.32 19.82 5.90
C ASP A 154 -1.46 18.80 7.03
N ASP A 155 -2.72 18.49 7.36
CA ASP A 155 -3.11 17.42 8.28
C ASP A 155 -2.68 16.03 7.80
N MET A 156 -2.64 15.04 8.72
CA MET A 156 -2.30 13.66 8.40
C MET A 156 -3.16 13.07 7.28
N ILE A 157 -4.45 13.40 7.20
CA ILE A 157 -5.33 12.94 6.11
C ILE A 157 -4.81 13.39 4.74
N MET A 158 -4.42 14.66 4.62
CA MET A 158 -3.94 15.21 3.35
C MET A 158 -2.55 14.69 3.02
N GLY A 159 -1.70 14.54 4.03
CA GLY A 159 -0.38 13.93 3.89
C GLY A 159 -0.46 12.47 3.40
N TYR A 160 -1.39 11.67 3.93
CA TYR A 160 -1.66 10.33 3.39
C TYR A 160 -2.28 10.39 2.00
N ALA A 161 -3.25 11.26 1.77
CA ALA A 161 -3.89 11.41 0.46
C ALA A 161 -2.90 11.83 -0.64
N SER A 162 -1.80 12.50 -0.31
CA SER A 162 -0.76 12.86 -1.29
C SER A 162 0.24 11.73 -1.58
N VAL A 163 0.54 10.84 -0.62
CA VAL A 163 1.51 9.75 -0.82
C VAL A 163 0.88 8.43 -1.26
N LEU A 164 -0.31 8.10 -0.77
CA LEU A 164 -0.98 6.82 -1.00
C LEU A 164 -1.24 6.49 -2.49
N PRO A 165 -1.53 7.46 -3.38
CA PRO A 165 -1.66 7.24 -4.81
C PRO A 165 -0.53 6.44 -5.45
N CYS A 166 0.73 6.69 -5.10
CA CYS A 166 1.87 5.99 -5.67
C CYS A 166 1.80 4.48 -5.39
N GLN A 167 1.63 4.10 -4.12
CA GLN A 167 1.53 2.70 -3.73
C GLN A 167 0.26 2.03 -4.29
N ARG A 168 -0.90 2.69 -4.19
CA ARG A 168 -2.19 2.15 -4.64
C ARG A 168 -2.25 1.99 -6.16
N LEU A 169 -1.70 2.94 -6.91
CA LEU A 169 -1.67 2.87 -8.37
C LEU A 169 -0.81 1.70 -8.85
N TYR A 170 0.39 1.52 -8.32
CA TYR A 170 1.27 0.42 -8.75
C TYR A 170 0.64 -0.94 -8.41
N ASP A 171 0.11 -1.10 -7.19
CA ASP A 171 -0.66 -2.30 -6.80
C ASP A 171 -1.81 -2.56 -7.80
N TYR A 172 -2.62 -1.55 -8.10
CA TYR A 172 -3.72 -1.67 -9.06
C TYR A 172 -3.25 -2.03 -10.47
N LEU A 173 -2.26 -1.31 -11.02
CA LEU A 173 -1.78 -1.48 -12.39
C LEU A 173 -1.24 -2.89 -12.59
N PHE A 174 -0.27 -3.30 -11.79
CA PHE A 174 0.43 -4.56 -12.04
C PHE A 174 -0.42 -5.78 -11.66
N ALA A 175 -1.29 -5.68 -10.63
CA ALA A 175 -2.28 -6.72 -10.38
C ALA A 175 -3.31 -6.83 -11.53
N THR A 176 -3.70 -5.72 -12.15
CA THR A 176 -4.61 -5.72 -13.30
C THR A 176 -3.94 -6.32 -14.53
N LEU A 177 -2.69 -5.92 -14.82
CA LEU A 177 -1.91 -6.46 -15.94
C LEU A 177 -1.74 -7.98 -15.81
N ASN A 178 -1.34 -8.47 -14.63
CA ASN A 178 -1.15 -9.90 -14.38
C ASN A 178 -2.43 -10.73 -14.57
N ARG A 179 -3.62 -10.14 -14.35
CA ARG A 179 -4.91 -10.83 -14.54
C ARG A 179 -5.46 -10.73 -15.97
N THR A 180 -5.14 -9.65 -16.68
CA THR A 180 -5.83 -9.28 -17.94
C THR A 180 -4.96 -9.41 -19.17
N ARG A 181 -3.63 -9.49 -19.02
CA ARG A 181 -2.66 -9.48 -20.12
C ARG A 181 -1.77 -10.71 -20.07
N HIS A 182 -1.40 -11.19 -21.25
CA HIS A 182 -0.33 -12.18 -21.39
C HIS A 182 1.00 -11.45 -21.60
N ILE A 183 1.96 -11.67 -20.69
CA ILE A 183 3.32 -11.13 -20.80
C ILE A 183 4.21 -12.21 -21.41
N ALA A 184 4.77 -11.93 -22.59
CA ALA A 184 5.63 -12.88 -23.29
C ALA A 184 6.89 -13.23 -22.47
N GLU A 185 7.38 -14.46 -22.59
CA GLU A 185 8.56 -14.94 -21.84
C GLU A 185 9.84 -14.14 -22.17
N ASP A 186 9.95 -13.66 -23.41
CA ASP A 186 11.06 -12.86 -23.92
C ASP A 186 10.86 -11.34 -23.74
N ASN A 187 9.79 -10.90 -23.06
CA ASN A 187 9.59 -9.48 -22.77
C ASN A 187 10.69 -8.99 -21.80
N PRO A 188 11.49 -7.96 -22.18
CA PRO A 188 12.60 -7.47 -21.36
C PRO A 188 12.15 -6.87 -20.01
N TYR A 189 10.90 -6.45 -19.90
CA TYR A 189 10.31 -5.86 -18.70
C TYR A 189 9.52 -6.85 -17.85
N LYS A 190 9.44 -8.13 -18.24
CA LYS A 190 8.65 -9.16 -17.52
C LYS A 190 8.97 -9.20 -16.03
N LYS A 191 10.26 -9.23 -15.67
CA LYS A 191 10.69 -9.28 -14.27
C LYS A 191 10.20 -8.08 -13.46
N PHE A 192 10.20 -6.89 -14.06
CA PHE A 192 9.70 -5.67 -13.42
C PHE A 192 8.18 -5.78 -13.19
N ILE A 193 7.43 -6.19 -14.22
CA ILE A 193 5.97 -6.40 -14.13
C ILE A 193 5.63 -7.41 -13.02
N GLU A 194 6.34 -8.55 -12.97
CA GLU A 194 6.12 -9.60 -11.96
C GLU A 194 6.46 -9.12 -10.54
N GLN A 195 7.55 -8.38 -10.37
CA GLN A 195 7.93 -7.83 -9.07
C GLN A 195 6.85 -6.90 -8.51
N TYR A 196 6.29 -6.01 -9.34
CA TYR A 196 5.24 -5.10 -8.88
C TYR A 196 3.85 -5.76 -8.81
N ALA A 197 3.62 -6.86 -9.52
CA ALA A 197 2.40 -7.66 -9.41
C ALA A 197 2.36 -8.56 -8.15
N ASP A 198 3.46 -8.61 -7.37
CA ASP A 198 3.54 -9.44 -6.17
C ASP A 198 2.48 -9.04 -5.12
N PRO A 199 1.72 -10.00 -4.55
CA PRO A 199 0.69 -9.72 -3.56
C PRO A 199 1.17 -8.99 -2.30
N SER A 200 2.47 -9.02 -1.99
CA SER A 200 3.04 -8.26 -0.87
C SER A 200 2.90 -6.73 -1.06
N ASN A 201 2.85 -6.24 -2.30
CA ASN A 201 2.58 -4.82 -2.57
C ASN A 201 1.17 -4.42 -2.13
N HIS A 202 0.20 -5.32 -2.31
CA HIS A 202 -1.17 -5.12 -1.84
C HIS A 202 -1.24 -4.99 -0.31
N VAL A 203 -0.43 -5.78 0.41
CA VAL A 203 -0.36 -5.70 1.88
C VAL A 203 0.17 -4.33 2.34
N ILE A 204 1.14 -3.75 1.62
CA ILE A 204 1.66 -2.41 1.91
C ILE A 204 0.56 -1.35 1.69
N THR A 205 -0.16 -1.45 0.58
CA THR A 205 -1.30 -0.56 0.27
C THR A 205 -2.35 -0.59 1.40
N LEU A 206 -2.82 -1.79 1.77
CA LEU A 206 -3.81 -1.96 2.84
C LEU A 206 -3.30 -1.43 4.18
N LYS A 207 -2.00 -1.56 4.45
CA LYS A 207 -1.41 -1.02 5.68
C LYS A 207 -1.44 0.51 5.70
N MET A 208 -1.10 1.17 4.60
CA MET A 208 -1.21 2.64 4.48
C MET A 208 -2.66 3.11 4.60
N GLU A 209 -3.60 2.42 3.93
CA GLU A 209 -5.03 2.73 4.01
C GLU A 209 -5.52 2.58 5.46
N SER A 210 -5.07 1.54 6.19
CA SER A 210 -5.44 1.36 7.59
C SER A 210 -4.95 2.47 8.52
N PHE A 211 -3.83 3.14 8.21
CA PHE A 211 -3.39 4.30 8.97
C PHE A 211 -4.22 5.53 8.62
N LEU A 212 -4.51 5.75 7.33
CA LEU A 212 -5.42 6.82 6.91
C LEU A 212 -6.81 6.70 7.58
N GLU A 213 -7.38 5.49 7.67
CA GLU A 213 -8.67 5.28 8.33
C GLU A 213 -8.67 5.70 9.81
N GLN A 214 -7.54 5.60 10.52
CA GLN A 214 -7.46 6.01 11.93
C GLN A 214 -7.73 7.51 12.11
N TYR A 215 -7.30 8.32 11.15
CA TYR A 215 -7.54 9.77 11.17
C TYR A 215 -8.95 10.15 10.72
N ALA A 216 -9.69 9.23 10.10
CA ALA A 216 -11.05 9.44 9.59
C ALA A 216 -12.14 8.69 10.37
N VAL A 217 -11.82 8.14 11.54
CA VAL A 217 -12.70 7.26 12.34
C VAL A 217 -14.03 7.92 12.73
N HIS A 218 -14.05 9.25 12.88
CA HIS A 218 -15.26 10.01 13.22
C HIS A 218 -16.01 10.56 11.99
N GLY A 219 -15.61 10.12 10.80
CA GLY A 219 -16.07 10.69 9.53
C GLY A 219 -15.36 12.00 9.20
N LEU A 220 -15.55 12.44 7.96
CA LEU A 220 -15.05 13.72 7.45
C LEU A 220 -16.23 14.59 7.05
N SER A 221 -16.11 15.90 7.22
CA SER A 221 -17.02 16.82 6.53
C SER A 221 -16.80 16.74 5.02
N ASP A 222 -17.81 17.15 4.25
CA ASP A 222 -17.71 17.19 2.78
C ASP A 222 -16.53 18.04 2.29
N GLU A 223 -16.23 19.14 3.00
CA GLU A 223 -15.07 20.00 2.73
C GLU A 223 -13.74 19.25 2.90
N TRP A 224 -13.58 18.53 4.01
CA TRP A 224 -12.39 17.74 4.29
C TRP A 224 -12.23 16.58 3.31
N LEU A 225 -13.32 15.91 2.97
CA LEU A 225 -13.31 14.86 1.96
C LEU A 225 -12.92 15.42 0.58
N ALA A 226 -13.47 16.57 0.18
CA ALA A 226 -13.12 17.23 -1.07
C ALA A 226 -11.65 17.63 -1.14
N ARG A 227 -11.08 18.12 -0.02
CA ARG A 227 -9.65 18.44 0.07
C ARG A 227 -8.80 17.18 -0.04
N ALA A 228 -9.13 16.11 0.68
CA ALA A 228 -8.42 14.84 0.57
C ALA A 228 -8.47 14.29 -0.88
N GLN A 229 -9.63 14.36 -1.52
CA GLN A 229 -9.79 13.96 -2.92
C GLN A 229 -8.95 14.84 -3.86
N PHE A 230 -8.81 16.13 -3.59
CA PHE A 230 -7.92 17.01 -4.35
C PHE A 230 -6.47 16.57 -4.25
N HIS A 231 -5.94 16.28 -3.05
CA HIS A 231 -4.56 15.80 -2.91
C HIS A 231 -4.36 14.48 -3.64
N TYR A 232 -5.30 13.55 -3.47
CA TYR A 232 -5.27 12.24 -4.11
C TYR A 232 -5.29 12.34 -5.64
N ASN A 233 -6.20 13.14 -6.20
CA ASN A 233 -6.30 13.38 -7.64
C ASN A 233 -5.05 14.06 -8.19
N THR A 234 -4.46 14.97 -7.44
CA THR A 234 -3.26 15.70 -7.86
C THR A 234 -2.06 14.76 -7.95
N ALA A 235 -1.83 13.92 -6.94
CA ALA A 235 -0.80 12.90 -6.99
C ALA A 235 -1.06 11.87 -8.12
N MET A 236 -2.29 11.37 -8.27
CA MET A 236 -2.63 10.46 -9.38
C MET A 236 -2.44 11.09 -10.77
N LYS A 237 -2.68 12.40 -10.91
CA LYS A 237 -2.37 13.12 -12.15
C LYS A 237 -0.86 13.14 -12.38
N TYR A 238 -0.07 13.46 -11.36
CA TYR A 238 1.38 13.43 -11.49
C TYR A 238 1.91 12.04 -11.83
N GLU A 239 1.34 10.96 -11.29
CA GLU A 239 1.70 9.59 -11.69
C GLU A 239 1.54 9.37 -13.21
N SER A 240 0.41 9.79 -13.79
CA SER A 240 0.20 9.67 -15.25
C SER A 240 1.26 10.47 -16.03
N GLN A 241 1.55 11.70 -15.60
CA GLN A 241 2.59 12.54 -16.20
C GLN A 241 4.00 11.97 -15.99
N PHE A 242 4.21 11.24 -14.89
CA PHE A 242 5.49 10.62 -14.56
C PHE A 242 5.83 9.47 -15.51
N PHE A 243 4.82 8.74 -15.98
CA PHE A 243 4.99 7.77 -17.06
C PHE A 243 5.20 8.46 -18.42
N ASP A 244 4.42 9.50 -18.71
CA ASP A 244 4.50 10.21 -20.00
C ASP A 244 5.86 10.89 -20.22
N GLN A 245 6.45 11.51 -19.19
CA GLN A 245 7.75 12.18 -19.31
C GLN A 245 8.87 11.25 -19.82
N ALA A 246 8.79 9.94 -19.56
CA ALA A 246 9.79 8.99 -19.99
C ALA A 246 9.71 8.73 -21.50
N ILE A 247 8.49 8.72 -22.05
CA ILE A 247 8.24 8.62 -23.48
C ILE A 247 8.62 9.93 -24.17
N GLU A 248 8.16 11.06 -23.66
CA GLU A 248 8.44 12.39 -24.21
C GLU A 248 9.95 12.66 -24.27
N HIS A 249 10.68 12.36 -23.18
CA HIS A 249 12.13 12.50 -23.15
C HIS A 249 12.81 11.65 -24.24
N CYS A 250 12.30 10.44 -24.48
CA CYS A 250 12.87 9.57 -25.49
C CYS A 250 12.64 10.12 -26.90
N GLU A 251 11.46 10.69 -27.16
CA GLU A 251 11.13 11.31 -28.45
C GLU A 251 11.98 12.57 -28.70
N GLU A 252 12.16 13.40 -27.68
CA GLU A 252 12.97 14.62 -27.75
C GLU A 252 14.46 14.32 -27.98
N THR A 253 14.97 13.24 -27.39
CA THR A 253 16.39 12.84 -27.51
C THR A 253 16.66 11.91 -28.70
N GLY A 254 15.63 11.56 -29.48
CA GLY A 254 15.76 10.76 -30.69
C GLY A 254 16.07 9.28 -30.44
N CYS A 255 15.54 8.71 -29.36
CA CYS A 255 15.60 7.27 -29.13
C CYS A 255 15.05 6.47 -30.32
N GLU A 256 15.70 5.36 -30.67
CA GLU A 256 15.10 4.41 -31.59
C GLU A 256 13.90 3.71 -30.92
N PRO A 257 12.72 3.68 -31.56
CA PRO A 257 11.59 2.92 -31.07
C PRO A 257 11.93 1.42 -31.07
N ALA A 258 11.68 0.72 -29.96
CA ALA A 258 11.86 -0.73 -29.94
C ALA A 258 10.78 -1.37 -30.83
N THR A 259 11.19 -2.41 -31.58
CA THR A 259 10.25 -3.18 -32.39
C THR A 259 9.38 -4.01 -31.46
N PRO A 260 8.03 -3.94 -31.54
CA PRO A 260 7.17 -4.76 -30.70
C PRO A 260 7.48 -6.24 -30.87
N ILE A 261 7.61 -6.96 -29.76
CA ILE A 261 7.87 -8.41 -29.79
C ILE A 261 6.64 -9.14 -30.35
N ARG A 262 5.43 -8.53 -30.24
CA ARG A 262 4.22 -8.88 -31.01
C ARG A 262 3.23 -7.73 -31.02
N ALA A 263 2.40 -7.65 -32.07
CA ALA A 263 1.20 -6.80 -32.03
C ALA A 263 0.31 -7.27 -30.87
N LEU A 264 -0.09 -6.34 -30.00
CA LEU A 264 -1.06 -6.57 -28.94
C LEU A 264 -2.23 -7.39 -29.51
N ALA A 265 -2.42 -8.62 -29.02
CA ALA A 265 -3.71 -9.28 -29.19
C ALA A 265 -4.76 -8.31 -28.62
N GLU A 266 -5.80 -8.03 -29.40
CA GLU A 266 -6.79 -7.00 -29.09
C GLU A 266 -7.17 -7.01 -27.63
N VAL A 267 -7.12 -5.82 -27.00
CA VAL A 267 -7.65 -5.61 -25.66
C VAL A 267 -9.11 -6.07 -25.73
N PRO A 268 -9.54 -7.12 -25.01
CA PRO A 268 -10.96 -7.42 -24.95
C PRO A 268 -11.66 -6.15 -24.44
N ALA A 269 -12.82 -5.86 -25.04
CA ALA A 269 -13.63 -4.66 -24.85
C ALA A 269 -13.59 -4.12 -23.40
N PRO A 270 -13.67 -2.79 -23.20
CA PRO A 270 -13.50 -2.17 -21.89
C PRO A 270 -14.32 -2.91 -20.86
N VAL A 271 -13.68 -3.24 -19.72
CA VAL A 271 -14.36 -3.81 -18.56
C VAL A 271 -15.38 -2.77 -18.08
N GLN A 272 -16.55 -2.77 -18.71
CA GLN A 272 -17.75 -2.14 -18.21
C GLN A 272 -18.15 -2.96 -16.98
N GLN A 273 -17.94 -2.37 -15.82
CA GLN A 273 -18.50 -2.80 -14.54
C GLN A 273 -18.30 -4.29 -14.19
N ALA A 274 -17.18 -4.57 -13.53
CA ALA A 274 -17.15 -5.51 -12.41
C ALA A 274 -16.74 -4.76 -11.13
N ALA A 275 -17.41 -3.63 -10.86
CA ALA A 275 -17.45 -3.00 -9.54
C ALA A 275 -18.67 -3.47 -8.72
N GLU A 276 -19.40 -4.46 -9.22
CA GLU A 276 -20.46 -5.16 -8.49
C GLU A 276 -19.95 -6.57 -8.17
N HIS A 277 -19.63 -6.78 -6.89
CA HIS A 277 -19.24 -8.06 -6.27
C HIS A 277 -17.81 -8.58 -6.52
N SER A 278 -16.77 -7.75 -6.35
CA SER A 278 -15.48 -8.28 -5.89
C SER A 278 -15.55 -8.49 -4.37
N ARG A 279 -16.03 -9.65 -3.95
CA ARG A 279 -15.60 -10.23 -2.66
C ARG A 279 -14.08 -10.36 -2.74
N TRP A 280 -13.37 -9.35 -2.24
CA TRP A 280 -12.02 -9.53 -1.73
C TRP A 280 -12.13 -10.60 -0.66
N SER A 281 -11.86 -11.84 -1.06
CA SER A 281 -11.92 -12.98 -0.17
C SER A 281 -10.82 -12.73 0.84
N THR A 282 -11.23 -12.36 2.05
CA THR A 282 -10.37 -12.27 3.22
C THR A 282 -9.53 -13.55 3.25
N VAL A 283 -8.23 -13.45 2.98
CA VAL A 283 -7.30 -14.47 3.43
C VAL A 283 -7.28 -14.29 4.94
N CYS A 284 -8.19 -15.00 5.62
CA CYS A 284 -8.09 -15.22 7.06
C CYS A 284 -6.81 -16.01 7.30
N VAL A 285 -5.70 -15.31 7.52
CA VAL A 285 -4.56 -15.92 8.19
C VAL A 285 -5.00 -16.14 9.63
N ALA A 286 -5.56 -17.31 9.90
CA ALA A 286 -5.84 -17.74 11.25
C ALA A 286 -4.50 -17.85 12.00
N PHE A 287 -4.20 -16.89 12.85
CA PHE A 287 -3.24 -17.09 13.93
C PHE A 287 -3.86 -18.09 14.90
N PRO A 288 -3.28 -19.30 15.10
CA PRO A 288 -3.73 -20.15 16.17
C PRO A 288 -3.37 -19.48 17.50
N ALA A 289 -4.39 -19.02 18.21
CA ALA A 289 -4.32 -18.64 19.61
C ALA A 289 -4.08 -19.88 20.46
N ALA A 290 -2.84 -20.38 20.47
CA ALA A 290 -2.40 -21.46 21.36
C ALA A 290 -0.86 -21.45 21.51
N ALA A 291 -0.29 -20.36 22.02
CA ALA A 291 1.08 -20.36 22.56
C ALA A 291 1.28 -19.18 23.52
N LEU A 292 0.42 -19.07 24.54
CA LEU A 292 0.69 -18.22 25.70
C LEU A 292 0.44 -19.04 26.98
N ALA A 293 1.31 -20.01 27.21
CA ALA A 293 1.48 -20.63 28.51
C ALA A 293 2.92 -21.16 28.60
N LEU A 294 3.61 -20.78 29.67
CA LEU A 294 4.92 -21.26 30.14
C LEU A 294 6.17 -20.62 29.52
N THR A 295 6.63 -19.52 30.13
CA THR A 295 7.98 -19.39 30.73
C THR A 295 8.16 -18.00 31.37
N ILE A 296 7.49 -17.77 32.51
CA ILE A 296 7.94 -16.78 33.50
C ILE A 296 8.45 -17.57 34.69
N SER A 297 9.71 -17.99 34.62
CA SER A 297 10.53 -18.39 35.78
C SER A 297 11.88 -18.88 35.28
N GLY A 298 12.91 -18.03 35.39
CA GLY A 298 14.28 -18.49 35.22
C GLY A 298 15.15 -17.50 34.45
N LEU A 299 15.40 -16.32 35.02
CA LEU A 299 16.65 -15.56 34.77
C LEU A 299 16.79 -14.36 35.73
N TRP A 300 16.40 -14.54 37.00
CA TRP A 300 16.91 -13.70 38.09
C TRP A 300 17.24 -14.63 39.26
N GLY A 301 18.52 -14.72 39.60
CA GLY A 301 19.01 -15.40 40.80
C GLY A 301 19.85 -16.65 40.55
N SER A 302 21.12 -16.47 40.16
CA SER A 302 22.27 -17.07 40.86
C SER A 302 23.56 -16.94 40.04
N ARG A 303 24.35 -15.89 40.30
CA ARG A 303 25.83 -15.97 40.38
C ARG A 303 26.37 -14.66 40.95
N MET A 304 26.25 -14.51 42.26
CA MET A 304 27.24 -13.80 43.06
C MET A 304 28.16 -14.86 43.67
N ARG A 305 29.47 -14.82 43.37
CA ARG A 305 30.58 -14.81 44.34
C ARG A 305 31.94 -14.98 43.65
N ALA A 306 32.93 -14.41 44.34
CA ALA A 306 34.37 -14.32 44.07
C ALA A 306 34.76 -13.16 43.13
N ALA A 307 35.53 -12.16 43.54
CA ALA A 307 36.20 -11.89 44.80
C ALA A 307 36.51 -10.39 44.90
N ALA A 308 36.34 -9.81 46.07
CA ALA A 308 36.94 -8.54 46.45
C ALA A 308 38.29 -8.85 47.10
N THR A 309 39.39 -8.28 46.63
CA THR A 309 40.57 -8.02 47.46
C THR A 309 41.46 -6.94 46.84
N TYR A 310 41.92 -6.05 47.73
CA TYR A 310 42.95 -5.01 47.62
C TYR A 310 42.63 -3.73 46.85
N ALA A 311 42.86 -2.50 47.33
CA ALA A 311 43.09 -1.85 48.62
C ALA A 311 43.70 -0.48 48.24
N LYS A 312 43.08 0.61 48.67
CA LYS A 312 43.69 1.97 48.73
C LYS A 312 44.70 2.03 49.89
N PRO A 313 45.63 3.01 49.98
CA PRO A 313 45.37 4.46 49.92
C PRO A 313 45.53 5.09 48.53
#